data_AF-G3MQW1-F1
#
_entry.id   AF-G3MQW1-F1
#
_cell.length_a   1.000
_cell.length_b   1.000
_cell.length_c   1.000
_cell.angle_alpha   90.00
_cell.angle_beta   90.00
_cell.angle_gamma   90.00
#
_symmetry.space_group_name_H-M   'P 1'
#
loop_
_entity.id
_entity.type
_entity.pdbx_description
1 polymer ?
#
loop_
_entity_poly.entity_id
_entity_poly.type
_entity_poly.pdbx_seq_one_letter_code
_entity_poly.pdbx_strand_id
1 'polypeptide(L)'
;MKAFIVLLSAVIYTCTGDTGDGSGSKLSLDRQPCGANEEWKECVSSSCAEATCRHPIVGPACTDDCRYGCYCSQGFYRNEEKNCVTLDQCPPQQEEPHPSCGLNEEWKVCVSSSCAEATCEKRTIGPGCTPDCQRGCYCSSGFFRNAQNNCVAEDQCPTA
;
A
#
# COMPACT_ATOMS: atom_id res chain seq x y z
N MET A 1 8.66 80.73 -14.73
CA MET A 1 10.11 80.75 -14.98
C MET A 1 10.49 79.41 -15.60
N LYS A 2 11.42 79.46 -16.56
CA LYS A 2 11.68 78.49 -17.62
C LYS A 2 12.17 77.13 -17.12
N ALA A 3 11.71 76.06 -17.78
CA ALA A 3 12.24 74.72 -17.66
C ALA A 3 13.64 74.61 -18.28
N PHE A 4 14.53 73.84 -17.65
CA PHE A 4 15.72 73.28 -18.29
C PHE A 4 15.90 71.82 -17.85
N ILE A 5 15.93 70.96 -18.86
CA ILE A 5 16.12 69.50 -18.86
C ILE A 5 17.62 69.22 -18.78
N VAL A 6 18.12 68.35 -17.90
CA VAL A 6 19.39 67.62 -18.13
C VAL A 6 19.44 66.24 -17.42
N LEU A 7 19.20 65.20 -18.24
CA LEU A 7 19.85 63.88 -18.35
C LEU A 7 19.84 62.88 -17.18
N LEU A 8 18.95 61.88 -17.33
CA LEU A 8 19.06 60.51 -16.80
C LEU A 8 20.24 59.78 -17.47
N SER A 9 21.21 59.31 -16.68
CA SER A 9 22.16 58.28 -17.10
C SER A 9 21.77 56.93 -16.47
N ALA A 10 20.90 56.18 -17.15
CA ALA A 10 20.66 54.78 -16.86
C ALA A 10 21.73 53.95 -17.60
N VAL A 11 22.66 53.36 -16.85
CA VAL A 11 23.61 52.39 -17.41
C VAL A 11 22.84 51.08 -17.57
N ILE A 12 22.47 50.72 -18.81
CA ILE A 12 21.85 49.44 -19.13
C ILE A 12 22.97 48.41 -19.22
N TYR A 13 23.10 47.55 -18.20
CA TYR A 13 23.93 46.35 -18.26
C TYR A 13 23.13 45.28 -19.02
N THR A 14 23.43 45.06 -20.30
CA THR A 14 22.83 43.95 -21.06
C THR A 14 23.57 42.67 -20.73
N CYS A 15 23.01 41.85 -19.85
CA CYS A 15 23.39 40.45 -19.73
C CYS A 15 22.73 39.67 -20.87
N THR A 16 23.45 39.42 -21.96
CA THR A 16 23.03 38.41 -22.95
C THR A 16 23.35 37.03 -22.37
N GLY A 17 22.39 36.47 -21.65
CA GLY A 17 22.41 35.07 -21.26
C GLY A 17 21.80 34.24 -22.38
N ASP A 18 22.65 33.63 -23.21
CA ASP A 18 22.27 32.45 -23.98
C ASP A 18 21.98 31.33 -22.97
N THR A 19 20.71 30.94 -22.84
CA THR A 19 20.36 29.65 -22.26
C THR A 19 19.51 28.90 -23.25
N GLY A 20 20.10 27.81 -23.74
CA GLY A 20 19.55 26.95 -24.77
C GLY A 20 18.12 26.52 -24.53
N ASP A 21 17.41 26.45 -25.64
CA ASP A 21 16.10 25.85 -25.83
C ASP A 21 16.16 24.36 -25.48
N GLY A 22 15.85 24.05 -24.23
CA GLY A 22 15.57 22.72 -23.73
C GLY A 22 14.10 22.66 -23.34
N SER A 23 13.24 22.41 -24.34
CA SER A 23 11.83 22.05 -24.17
C SER A 23 11.73 20.73 -23.40
N GLY A 24 11.90 20.80 -22.09
CA GLY A 24 11.42 19.80 -21.14
C GLY A 24 10.06 20.28 -20.66
N SER A 25 8.99 19.66 -21.15
CA SER A 25 7.64 19.85 -20.63
C SER A 25 7.65 19.60 -19.12
N LYS A 26 7.82 20.66 -18.34
CA LYS A 26 7.53 20.67 -16.92
C LYS A 26 6.02 20.46 -16.84
N LEU A 27 5.60 19.19 -16.74
CA LEU A 27 4.24 18.85 -16.40
C LEU A 27 4.03 19.46 -15.01
N SER A 28 3.51 20.68 -14.97
CA SER A 28 2.97 21.27 -13.76
C SER A 28 1.77 20.41 -13.42
N LEU A 29 2.00 19.31 -12.71
CA LEU A 29 0.96 18.68 -11.91
C LEU A 29 0.61 19.76 -10.89
N ASP A 30 -0.41 20.55 -11.21
CA ASP A 30 -1.01 21.48 -10.24
C ASP A 30 -1.48 20.61 -9.09
N ARG A 31 -0.64 20.51 -8.03
CA ARG A 31 -0.93 19.75 -6.82
C ARG A 31 -2.16 20.38 -6.20
N GLN A 32 -3.32 19.86 -6.55
CA GLN A 32 -4.57 20.24 -5.91
C GLN A 32 -4.44 19.92 -4.41
N PRO A 33 -4.91 20.81 -3.53
CA PRO A 33 -4.96 20.51 -2.11
C PRO A 33 -5.75 19.22 -1.90
N CYS A 34 -5.16 18.26 -1.17
CA CYS A 34 -5.83 17.02 -0.87
C CYS A 34 -6.98 17.21 0.13
N GLY A 35 -7.91 16.25 0.13
CA GLY A 35 -9.05 16.26 1.03
C GLY A 35 -8.66 16.01 2.49
N ALA A 36 -9.68 15.95 3.35
CA ALA A 36 -9.47 15.58 4.75
C ALA A 36 -8.85 14.17 4.84
N ASN A 37 -7.79 14.05 5.65
CA ASN A 37 -7.05 12.80 5.89
C ASN A 37 -6.42 12.19 4.62
N GLU A 38 -6.15 13.01 3.62
CA GLU A 38 -5.42 12.64 2.42
C GLU A 38 -4.07 13.37 2.33
N GLU A 39 -3.09 12.70 1.75
CA GLU A 39 -1.79 13.27 1.41
C GLU A 39 -1.48 13.09 -0.07
N TRP A 40 -0.78 14.07 -0.65
CA TRP A 40 -0.30 13.96 -2.03
C TRP A 40 0.87 12.97 -2.07
N LYS A 41 0.71 11.90 -2.84
CA LYS A 41 1.78 10.91 -3.08
C LYS A 41 2.24 10.97 -4.53
N GLU A 42 3.53 10.73 -4.73
CA GLU A 42 4.18 10.75 -6.02
C GLU A 42 4.74 9.38 -6.35
N CYS A 43 4.51 8.94 -7.58
CA CYS A 43 5.00 7.68 -8.10
C CYS A 43 4.75 6.47 -7.18
N VAL A 44 3.49 6.31 -6.75
CA VAL A 44 3.06 5.16 -5.94
C VAL A 44 2.39 4.09 -6.79
N SER A 45 2.54 2.84 -6.38
CA SER A 45 1.86 1.68 -6.97
C SER A 45 0.34 1.85 -6.92
N SER A 46 -0.36 1.65 -8.04
CA SER A 46 -1.83 1.69 -8.05
C SER A 46 -2.48 0.67 -7.11
N SER A 47 -1.81 -0.46 -6.84
CA SER A 47 -2.29 -1.51 -5.95
C SER A 47 -1.95 -1.31 -4.46
N CYS A 48 -1.02 -0.39 -4.16
CA CYS A 48 -0.50 -0.21 -2.80
C CYS A 48 -0.41 1.26 -2.36
N ALA A 49 -1.06 2.18 -3.06
CA ALA A 49 -0.98 3.60 -2.76
C ALA A 49 -1.67 3.99 -1.43
N GLU A 50 -2.69 3.24 -1.01
CA GLU A 50 -3.47 3.50 0.20
C GLU A 50 -4.17 2.23 0.71
N ALA A 51 -4.50 2.21 2.00
CA ALA A 51 -5.37 1.20 2.59
C ALA A 51 -6.84 1.56 2.34
N THR A 52 -7.69 0.54 2.28
CA THR A 52 -9.15 0.71 2.16
C THR A 52 -9.83 0.06 3.36
N CYS A 53 -11.09 0.41 3.64
CA CYS A 53 -11.84 -0.28 4.70
C CYS A 53 -11.94 -1.80 4.47
N ARG A 54 -11.99 -2.22 3.20
CA ARG A 54 -12.02 -3.63 2.79
C ARG A 54 -10.63 -4.29 2.83
N HIS A 55 -9.56 -3.51 2.61
CA HIS A 55 -8.18 -3.98 2.65
C HIS A 55 -7.33 -3.04 3.52
N PRO A 56 -7.37 -3.20 4.86
CA PRO A 56 -6.66 -2.33 5.79
C PRO A 56 -5.13 -2.50 5.77
N ILE A 57 -4.65 -3.61 5.21
CA ILE A 57 -3.23 -3.94 5.11
C ILE A 57 -2.87 -3.94 3.63
N VAL A 58 -1.80 -3.23 3.29
CA VAL A 58 -1.29 -3.05 1.93
C VAL A 58 -0.02 -3.90 1.73
N GLY A 59 0.18 -4.45 0.54
CA GLY A 59 1.31 -5.32 0.20
C GLY A 59 1.03 -6.81 0.50
N PRO A 60 2.06 -7.68 0.53
CA PRO A 60 3.48 -7.37 0.29
C PRO A 60 3.82 -7.19 -1.20
N ALA A 61 2.96 -7.67 -2.10
CA ALA A 61 3.12 -7.52 -3.54
C ALA A 61 2.39 -6.28 -4.03
N CYS A 62 3.08 -5.45 -4.81
CA CYS A 62 2.58 -4.21 -5.39
C CYS A 62 2.93 -4.17 -6.88
N THR A 63 2.08 -3.55 -7.68
CA THR A 63 2.35 -3.24 -9.09
C THR A 63 3.44 -2.18 -9.22
N ASP A 64 4.34 -2.32 -10.19
CA ASP A 64 5.45 -1.38 -10.46
C ASP A 64 5.02 -0.15 -11.28
N ASP A 65 3.75 0.24 -11.22
CA ASP A 65 3.25 1.44 -11.90
C ASP A 65 3.38 2.70 -11.04
N CYS A 66 3.45 3.85 -11.71
CA CYS A 66 3.78 5.14 -11.09
C CYS A 66 2.57 6.07 -11.16
N ARG A 67 1.82 6.17 -10.06
CA ARG A 67 0.63 7.02 -9.94
C ARG A 67 0.91 8.25 -9.07
N TYR A 68 0.26 9.35 -9.39
CA TYR A 68 0.36 10.63 -8.68
C TYR A 68 -1.05 11.07 -8.29
N GLY A 69 -1.24 11.53 -7.06
CA GLY A 69 -2.56 11.93 -6.60
C GLY A 69 -2.67 12.05 -5.09
N CYS A 70 -3.88 12.37 -4.64
CA CYS A 70 -4.24 12.35 -3.22
C CYS A 70 -4.68 10.95 -2.83
N TYR A 71 -4.10 10.45 -1.75
CA TYR A 71 -4.32 9.12 -1.20
C TYR A 71 -4.52 9.22 0.31
N CYS A 72 -5.23 8.28 0.92
CA CYS A 72 -5.39 8.28 2.38
C CYS A 72 -4.02 8.26 3.06
N SER A 73 -3.88 9.15 4.04
CA SER A 73 -2.70 9.22 4.90
C SER A 73 -2.59 7.96 5.75
N GLN A 74 -1.40 7.70 6.30
CA GLN A 74 -1.18 6.59 7.21
C GLN A 74 -2.20 6.59 8.38
N GLY A 75 -2.81 5.44 8.64
CA GLY A 75 -3.83 5.27 9.68
C GLY A 75 -5.27 5.59 9.23
N PHE A 76 -5.45 6.01 7.98
CA PHE A 76 -6.76 6.22 7.37
C PHE A 76 -7.03 5.24 6.23
N TYR A 77 -8.31 4.96 6.03
CA TYR A 77 -8.80 3.92 5.15
C TYR A 77 -9.86 4.48 4.24
N ARG A 78 -9.72 4.29 2.92
CA ARG A 78 -10.74 4.73 1.99
C ARG A 78 -12.00 3.88 2.13
N ASN A 79 -13.12 4.51 2.44
CA ASN A 79 -14.43 3.87 2.49
C ASN A 79 -15.13 3.89 1.11
N GLU A 80 -16.34 3.35 1.03
CA GLU A 80 -17.09 3.25 -0.24
C GLU A 80 -17.57 4.61 -0.74
N GLU A 81 -17.81 5.56 0.16
CA GLU A 81 -18.13 6.96 -0.12
C GLU A 81 -16.89 7.81 -0.51
N LYS A 82 -15.72 7.17 -0.67
CA LYS A 82 -14.44 7.79 -1.06
C LYS A 82 -13.83 8.71 0.00
N ASN A 83 -14.28 8.65 1.25
CA ASN A 83 -13.68 9.37 2.37
C ASN A 83 -12.56 8.55 3.02
N CYS A 84 -11.53 9.22 3.50
CA CYS A 84 -10.47 8.63 4.32
C CYS A 84 -10.87 8.71 5.79
N VAL A 85 -11.27 7.56 6.35
CA VAL A 85 -11.83 7.42 7.70
C VAL A 85 -10.91 6.59 8.59
N THR A 86 -11.13 6.62 9.91
CA THR A 86 -10.43 5.73 10.84
C THR A 86 -10.99 4.30 10.75
N LEU A 87 -10.23 3.30 11.21
CA LEU A 87 -10.63 1.90 11.06
C LEU A 87 -11.95 1.56 11.79
N ASP A 88 -12.21 2.21 12.93
CA ASP A 88 -13.45 2.08 13.70
C ASP A 88 -14.69 2.69 13.00
N GLN A 89 -14.47 3.55 12.00
CA GLN A 89 -15.52 4.12 11.15
C GLN A 89 -15.74 3.33 9.87
N CYS A 90 -14.94 2.30 9.62
CA CYS A 90 -15.19 1.37 8.54
C CYS A 90 -16.43 0.52 8.84
N PRO A 91 -17.24 0.17 7.82
CA PRO A 91 -18.30 -0.80 8.01
C PRO A 91 -17.71 -2.11 8.55
N PRO A 92 -18.46 -2.88 9.37
CA PRO A 92 -18.03 -4.21 9.78
C PRO A 92 -17.61 -4.99 8.54
N GLN A 93 -16.42 -5.58 8.57
CA GLN A 93 -15.97 -6.41 7.46
C GLN A 93 -16.98 -7.53 7.28
N GLN A 94 -17.67 -7.51 6.15
CA GLN A 94 -18.49 -8.64 5.76
C GLN A 94 -17.51 -9.77 5.47
N GLU A 95 -17.59 -10.87 6.21
CA GLU A 95 -16.85 -12.08 5.88
C GLU A 95 -17.20 -12.42 4.43
N GLU A 96 -16.19 -12.35 3.55
CA GLU A 96 -16.32 -12.79 2.17
C GLU A 96 -16.84 -14.24 2.21
N PRO A 97 -17.90 -14.58 1.46
CA PRO A 97 -18.40 -15.94 1.45
C PRO A 97 -17.26 -16.92 1.13
N HIS A 98 -16.95 -17.80 2.08
CA HIS A 98 -15.91 -18.80 1.96
C HIS A 98 -16.44 -20.17 2.36
N PRO A 99 -15.84 -21.26 1.84
CA PRO A 99 -16.19 -22.59 2.31
C PRO A 99 -15.93 -22.72 3.82
N SER A 100 -16.72 -23.56 4.49
CA SER A 100 -16.40 -23.99 5.86
C SER A 100 -15.07 -24.74 5.85
N CYS A 101 -14.16 -24.36 6.74
CA CYS A 101 -12.90 -25.05 6.91
C CYS A 101 -13.05 -26.31 7.79
N GLY A 102 -12.07 -27.22 7.70
CA GLY A 102 -12.04 -28.44 8.47
C GLY A 102 -11.79 -28.22 9.96
N LEU A 103 -11.70 -29.32 10.71
CA LEU A 103 -11.35 -29.28 12.12
C LEU A 103 -9.95 -28.67 12.30
N ASN A 104 -9.84 -27.67 13.18
CA ASN A 104 -8.61 -26.93 13.48
C ASN A 104 -8.01 -26.18 12.27
N GLU A 105 -8.85 -25.82 11.31
CA GLU A 105 -8.49 -24.96 10.20
C GLU A 105 -9.22 -23.61 10.31
N GLU A 106 -8.55 -22.54 9.88
CA GLU A 106 -9.11 -21.20 9.75
C GLU A 106 -9.00 -20.73 8.30
N TRP A 107 -10.02 -20.00 7.85
CA TRP A 107 -9.99 -19.35 6.55
C TRP A 107 -9.02 -18.17 6.63
N LYS A 108 -7.93 -18.21 5.84
CA LYS A 108 -6.97 -17.12 5.76
C LYS A 108 -7.07 -16.44 4.41
N VAL A 109 -7.00 -15.12 4.43
CA VAL A 109 -6.95 -14.27 3.24
C VAL A 109 -5.58 -13.65 3.13
N CYS A 110 -4.98 -13.76 1.95
CA CYS A 110 -3.69 -13.16 1.61
C CYS A 110 -2.53 -13.62 2.50
N VAL A 111 -2.30 -14.93 2.54
CA VAL A 111 -1.17 -15.53 3.22
C VAL A 111 -0.13 -16.03 2.22
N SER A 112 1.13 -15.98 2.63
CA SER A 112 2.25 -16.54 1.86
C SER A 112 2.12 -18.05 1.72
N SER A 113 2.23 -18.61 0.51
CA SER A 113 2.17 -20.07 0.31
C SER A 113 3.25 -20.84 1.08
N SER A 114 4.37 -20.21 1.42
CA SER A 114 5.48 -20.83 2.16
C SER A 114 5.41 -20.67 3.69
N CYS A 115 4.46 -19.88 4.18
CA CYS A 115 4.33 -19.51 5.59
C CYS A 115 2.89 -19.49 6.10
N ALA A 116 1.92 -19.98 5.31
CA ALA A 116 0.51 -19.90 5.66
C ALA A 116 0.14 -20.75 6.89
N GLU A 117 0.87 -21.83 7.15
CA GLU A 117 0.65 -22.77 8.25
C GLU A 117 1.92 -23.55 8.60
N ALA A 118 1.97 -24.05 9.83
CA ALA A 118 3.03 -24.96 10.27
C ALA A 118 2.67 -26.40 9.89
N THR A 119 3.69 -27.22 9.66
CA THR A 119 3.52 -28.66 9.41
C THR A 119 4.16 -29.46 10.54
N CYS A 120 3.85 -30.75 10.64
CA CYS A 120 4.52 -31.63 11.62
C CYS A 120 6.05 -31.64 11.42
N GLU A 121 6.51 -31.51 10.18
CA GLU A 121 7.92 -31.47 9.79
C GLU A 121 8.56 -30.09 10.00
N LYS A 122 7.77 -29.01 9.90
CA LYS A 122 8.21 -27.62 10.08
C LYS A 122 7.29 -26.88 11.04
N ARG A 123 7.65 -26.93 12.33
CA ARG A 123 6.90 -26.32 13.44
C ARG A 123 6.98 -24.80 13.51
N THR A 124 8.00 -24.23 12.88
CA THR A 124 8.27 -22.79 12.92
C THR A 124 8.02 -22.14 11.56
N ILE A 125 7.32 -21.00 11.57
CA ILE A 125 7.05 -20.20 10.38
C ILE A 125 8.14 -19.14 10.19
N GLY A 126 8.49 -18.84 8.94
CA GLY A 126 9.54 -17.88 8.60
C GLY A 126 10.97 -18.47 8.67
N PRO A 127 12.01 -17.62 8.73
CA PRO A 127 11.97 -16.15 8.72
C PRO A 127 11.69 -15.56 7.32
N GLY A 128 11.90 -16.33 6.26
CA GLY A 128 11.62 -15.92 4.88
C GLY A 128 10.29 -16.50 4.40
N CYS A 129 9.41 -15.64 3.94
CA CYS A 129 8.13 -15.99 3.34
C CYS A 129 8.06 -15.42 1.93
N THR A 130 7.50 -16.19 1.00
CA THR A 130 7.21 -15.74 -0.36
C THR A 130 6.16 -14.62 -0.33
N PRO A 131 6.29 -13.56 -1.15
CA PRO A 131 5.39 -12.40 -1.13
C PRO A 131 4.05 -12.66 -1.84
N ASP A 132 3.68 -13.91 -2.09
CA ASP A 132 2.43 -14.26 -2.74
C ASP A 132 1.25 -14.20 -1.75
N CYS A 133 0.05 -14.06 -2.30
CA CYS A 133 -1.18 -13.78 -1.58
C CYS A 133 -2.19 -14.91 -1.87
N GLN A 134 -2.13 -16.00 -1.10
CA GLN A 134 -3.03 -17.13 -1.23
C GLN A 134 -4.25 -17.01 -0.32
N ARG A 135 -5.33 -17.69 -0.70
CA ARG A 135 -6.58 -17.79 0.07
C ARG A 135 -6.95 -19.25 0.23
N GLY A 136 -7.39 -19.64 1.42
CA GLY A 136 -7.72 -21.04 1.68
C GLY A 136 -7.93 -21.34 3.15
N CYS A 137 -8.25 -22.60 3.43
CA CYS A 137 -8.27 -23.17 4.76
C CYS A 137 -6.86 -23.63 5.12
N TYR A 138 -6.35 -23.12 6.24
CA TYR A 138 -5.02 -23.40 6.74
C TYR A 138 -5.10 -23.76 8.22
N CYS A 139 -4.15 -24.53 8.75
CA CYS A 139 -4.13 -24.86 10.16
C CYS A 139 -4.14 -23.59 11.02
N SER A 140 -5.03 -23.58 12.00
CA SER A 140 -5.11 -22.53 13.00
C SER A 140 -3.83 -22.49 13.84
N SER A 141 -3.57 -21.34 14.47
CA SER A 141 -2.43 -21.19 15.38
C SER A 141 -2.39 -22.31 16.45
N GLY A 142 -1.23 -22.95 16.61
CA GLY A 142 -1.04 -24.08 17.53
C GLY A 142 -1.34 -25.47 16.94
N PHE A 143 -1.82 -25.55 15.70
CA PHE A 143 -2.02 -26.79 14.97
C PHE A 143 -1.05 -26.94 13.82
N PHE A 144 -0.81 -28.20 13.43
CA PHE A 144 0.21 -28.56 12.47
C PHE A 144 -0.35 -29.52 11.43
N ARG A 145 -0.13 -29.23 10.15
CA ARG A 145 -0.58 -30.14 9.08
C ARG A 145 0.28 -31.40 9.10
N ASN A 146 -0.37 -32.56 9.20
CA ASN A 146 0.28 -33.87 9.07
C ASN A 146 0.24 -34.39 7.63
N ALA A 147 0.92 -35.51 7.37
CA ALA A 147 0.97 -36.16 6.05
C ALA A 147 -0.39 -36.66 5.54
N GLN A 148 -1.42 -36.73 6.39
CA GLN A 148 -2.79 -37.06 6.03
C GLN A 148 -3.65 -35.82 5.74
N ASN A 149 -3.03 -34.63 5.65
CA ASN A 149 -3.68 -33.34 5.46
C ASN A 149 -4.62 -32.90 6.61
N ASN A 150 -4.44 -33.45 7.82
CA ASN A 150 -5.19 -33.02 9.00
C ASN A 150 -4.38 -32.03 9.83
N CYS A 151 -5.05 -31.02 10.40
CA CYS A 151 -4.47 -30.10 11.37
C CYS A 151 -4.59 -30.69 12.78
N VAL A 152 -3.45 -31.12 13.32
CA VAL A 152 -3.36 -31.85 14.58
C VAL A 152 -2.58 -31.08 15.64
N ALA A 153 -2.79 -31.41 16.90
CA ALA A 153 -2.02 -30.87 18.01
C ALA A 153 -0.56 -31.35 17.95
N GLU A 154 0.33 -30.68 18.67
CA GLU A 154 1.77 -30.95 18.59
C GLU A 154 2.14 -32.40 18.94
N ASP A 155 1.48 -32.95 19.96
CA ASP A 155 1.63 -34.30 20.51
C ASP A 155 1.10 -35.41 19.58
N GLN A 156 0.31 -35.04 18.58
CA GLN A 156 -0.25 -35.96 17.58
C GLN A 156 0.60 -36.07 16.31
N CYS A 157 1.65 -35.28 16.20
CA CYS A 157 2.60 -35.42 15.10
C CYS A 157 3.61 -36.53 15.39
N PRO A 158 4.17 -37.18 14.35
CA PRO A 158 5.23 -38.15 14.53
C PRO A 158 6.42 -37.53 15.28
N THR A 159 6.97 -38.26 16.24
CA THR A 159 8.28 -37.94 16.82
C THR A 159 9.34 -38.03 15.73
N ALA A 160 10.14 -36.97 15.60
CA ALA A 160 11.22 -36.85 14.64
C ALA A 160 12.33 -37.90 14.83
#